data_AF-A0A815E1I1-F1
#
_entry.id   AF-A0A815E1I1-F1
#
_cell.length_a   1.000
_cell.length_b   1.000
_cell.length_c   1.000
_cell.angle_alpha   90.00
_cell.angle_beta   90.00
_cell.angle_gamma   90.00
#
_symmetry.space_group_name_H-M   'P 1'
#
loop_
_entity.id
_entity.type
_entity.pdbx_description
1 polymer ?
#
loop_
_entity_poly.entity_id
_entity_poly.type
_entity_poly.pdbx_seq_one_letter_code
_entity_poly.pdbx_strand_id
1 'polypeptide(L)'
;MSNLLSIILSFSSIFLLIAADEASNTLNILMPDATAKHVDDYLCTAFKMDEDQPTYITAFNPSASSKDAHHMLVFGCSEPGSSDKIWNCGEMSHSNDHSGQNYATGPTCASGSTIIYAWALDADKTELPKDVAFKVGGATSIKYLVLQVHYANIDKFEAGETDRSGLILTTSPVALPKTAGVLLLSTDGEMAPHSLEVFEVACEIEQNIEMHPFAFRTHAHKLGLVNSGYRVRGEDDDQEWTEIGRRSPQLPQMFYPTENDVTIKQGDYVAAACTMYNTQSHVVKIGQTGNDEMCNFYMMYWVDGDELLREDVCTSPGPPSYYFRNNQYLNVDKIPASAFRIPPPPNGPAPGEPIQGGHHMMMQHKTKPRRREYRNKYVF
;
A
#
# COMPACT_ATOMS: atom_id res chain seq x y z
N MET A 1 72.94 23.19 -42.10
CA MET A 1 72.37 24.25 -41.24
C MET A 1 70.86 24.09 -41.31
N SER A 2 70.30 23.17 -40.52
CA SER A 2 69.71 23.42 -39.20
C SER A 2 68.43 24.25 -39.28
N ASN A 3 67.29 23.58 -39.05
CA ASN A 3 66.15 24.01 -38.20
C ASN A 3 64.99 23.02 -38.46
N LEU A 4 64.84 21.97 -37.65
CA LEU A 4 63.99 21.91 -36.45
C LEU A 4 62.55 22.38 -36.75
N LEU A 5 61.65 21.43 -37.04
CA LEU A 5 60.21 21.61 -36.88
C LEU A 5 59.69 20.48 -35.97
N SER A 6 59.20 20.89 -34.80
CA SER A 6 58.71 20.05 -33.72
C SER A 6 57.52 19.20 -34.16
N ILE A 7 57.59 17.89 -33.90
CA ILE A 7 56.45 16.98 -33.98
C ILE A 7 55.77 17.00 -32.62
N ILE A 8 54.60 17.65 -32.55
CA ILE A 8 53.70 17.58 -31.39
C ILE A 8 52.88 16.29 -31.55
N LEU A 9 53.21 15.27 -30.77
CA LEU A 9 52.38 14.07 -30.59
C LEU A 9 51.18 14.43 -29.72
N SER A 10 50.01 14.67 -30.33
CA SER A 10 48.75 14.72 -29.59
C SER A 10 48.28 13.29 -29.29
N PHE A 11 48.55 12.81 -28.08
CA PHE A 11 47.88 11.64 -27.54
C PHE A 11 46.43 12.02 -27.22
N SER A 12 45.53 11.80 -28.19
CA SER A 12 44.09 11.87 -27.93
C SER A 12 43.70 10.57 -27.24
N SER A 13 43.73 10.56 -25.90
CA SER A 13 43.17 9.47 -25.11
C SER A 13 41.66 9.41 -25.34
N ILE A 14 41.23 8.54 -26.25
CA ILE A 14 39.83 8.15 -26.42
C ILE A 14 39.47 7.35 -25.18
N PHE A 15 38.94 8.01 -24.15
CA PHE A 15 38.14 7.35 -23.13
C PHE A 15 36.85 6.91 -23.79
N LEU A 16 36.83 5.67 -24.27
CA LEU A 16 35.59 4.99 -24.63
C LEU A 16 34.83 4.79 -23.31
N LEU A 17 33.91 5.70 -23.00
CA LEU A 17 32.85 5.47 -22.03
C LEU A 17 31.99 4.34 -22.60
N ILE A 18 32.36 3.11 -22.27
CA ILE A 18 31.44 1.98 -22.38
C ILE A 18 30.37 2.28 -21.33
N ALA A 19 29.26 2.89 -21.76
CA ALA A 19 28.03 2.78 -21.01
C ALA A 19 27.73 1.27 -20.97
N ALA A 20 28.03 0.64 -19.83
CA ALA A 20 27.49 -0.66 -19.55
C ALA A 20 25.98 -0.47 -19.52
N ASP A 21 25.31 -0.96 -20.57
CA ASP A 21 23.87 -1.14 -20.55
C ASP A 21 23.61 -2.07 -19.34
N GLU A 22 23.01 -1.53 -18.27
CA GLU A 22 22.71 -2.35 -17.09
C GLU A 22 21.82 -3.48 -17.56
N ALA A 23 22.31 -4.72 -17.48
CA ALA A 23 21.55 -5.90 -17.85
C ALA A 23 20.37 -6.04 -16.89
N SER A 24 19.25 -5.39 -17.21
CA SER A 24 17.99 -5.56 -16.51
C SER A 24 17.51 -6.99 -16.74
N ASN A 25 17.35 -7.75 -15.66
CA ASN A 25 16.77 -9.09 -15.71
C ASN A 25 15.27 -9.00 -15.48
N THR A 26 14.55 -10.07 -15.81
CA THR A 26 13.12 -10.20 -15.52
C THR A 26 12.85 -11.39 -14.62
N LEU A 27 12.00 -11.21 -13.62
CA LEU A 27 11.49 -12.27 -12.76
C LEU A 27 9.97 -12.38 -12.93
N ASN A 28 9.49 -13.54 -13.40
CA ASN A 28 8.08 -13.78 -13.60
C ASN A 28 7.46 -14.38 -12.33
N ILE A 29 6.51 -13.67 -11.74
CA ILE A 29 5.67 -14.19 -10.66
C ILE A 29 4.24 -14.32 -11.19
N LEU A 30 3.92 -15.50 -11.73
CA LEU A 30 2.64 -15.76 -12.40
C LEU A 30 1.90 -16.90 -11.71
N MET A 31 0.57 -16.81 -11.65
CA MET A 31 -0.27 -17.91 -11.20
C MET A 31 0.05 -19.18 -12.02
N PRO A 32 0.23 -20.33 -11.37
CA PRO A 32 0.75 -21.49 -12.07
C PRO A 32 -0.38 -22.42 -12.51
N ASP A 33 -1.15 -21.93 -13.50
CA ASP A 33 -2.34 -22.53 -14.09
C ASP A 33 -3.48 -22.68 -13.05
N ALA A 34 -3.84 -21.56 -12.43
CA ALA A 34 -4.86 -21.52 -11.38
C ALA A 34 -6.28 -21.77 -11.91
N THR A 35 -7.16 -22.27 -11.05
CA THR A 35 -8.58 -22.44 -11.34
C THR A 35 -9.41 -22.07 -10.13
N ALA A 36 -10.03 -20.90 -10.14
CA ALA A 36 -10.97 -20.52 -9.09
C ALA A 36 -12.28 -21.32 -9.20
N LYS A 37 -12.92 -21.59 -8.06
CA LYS A 37 -14.18 -22.35 -7.99
C LYS A 37 -15.33 -21.51 -7.46
N HIS A 38 -15.02 -20.42 -6.77
CA HIS A 38 -16.01 -19.52 -6.22
C HIS A 38 -15.73 -18.10 -6.69
N VAL A 39 -16.81 -17.35 -6.87
CA VAL A 39 -16.74 -15.90 -7.03
C VAL A 39 -16.09 -15.32 -5.78
N ASP A 40 -15.20 -14.36 -5.99
CA ASP A 40 -14.39 -13.71 -4.96
C ASP A 40 -13.36 -14.66 -4.28
N ASP A 41 -12.87 -15.67 -4.99
CA ASP A 41 -11.73 -16.47 -4.54
C ASP A 41 -10.44 -15.61 -4.55
N TYR A 42 -9.70 -15.67 -3.43
CA TYR A 42 -8.37 -15.08 -3.29
C TYR A 42 -7.36 -16.21 -3.31
N LEU A 43 -6.64 -16.39 -4.43
CA LEU A 43 -5.64 -17.44 -4.55
C LEU A 43 -4.24 -16.86 -4.37
N CYS A 44 -3.38 -17.61 -3.70
CA CYS A 44 -2.00 -17.25 -3.42
C CYS A 44 -1.04 -18.27 -4.01
N THR A 45 0.14 -17.82 -4.43
CA THR A 45 1.27 -18.66 -4.82
C THR A 45 2.59 -18.03 -4.37
N ALA A 46 3.58 -18.83 -4.00
CA ALA A 46 4.85 -18.38 -3.44
C ALA A 46 6.02 -18.60 -4.39
N PHE A 47 6.95 -17.64 -4.41
CA PHE A 47 8.21 -17.68 -5.14
C PHE A 47 9.35 -17.51 -4.15
N LYS A 48 10.21 -18.53 -4.03
CA LYS A 48 11.36 -18.47 -3.14
C LYS A 48 12.45 -17.56 -3.73
N MET A 49 12.95 -16.62 -2.94
CA MET A 49 14.06 -15.77 -3.31
C MET A 49 15.40 -16.47 -3.03
N ASP A 50 16.44 -16.09 -3.77
CA ASP A 50 17.80 -16.57 -3.53
C ASP A 50 18.26 -16.15 -2.12
N GLU A 51 18.86 -17.07 -1.36
CA GLU A 51 19.30 -16.83 0.02
C GLU A 51 20.70 -16.21 0.10
N ASP A 52 21.50 -16.35 -0.95
CA ASP A 52 22.88 -15.87 -1.02
C ASP A 52 22.99 -14.51 -1.72
N GLN A 53 22.21 -14.30 -2.79
CA GLN A 53 22.27 -13.10 -3.62
C GLN A 53 20.94 -12.32 -3.59
N PRO A 54 20.94 -11.06 -3.10
CA PRO A 54 19.75 -10.23 -3.12
C PRO A 54 19.34 -9.86 -4.55
N THR A 55 18.05 -9.73 -4.78
CA THR A 55 17.46 -9.22 -6.02
C THR A 55 16.87 -7.84 -5.77
N TYR A 56 17.08 -6.91 -6.70
CA TYR A 56 16.63 -5.52 -6.61
C TYR A 56 15.51 -5.27 -7.62
N ILE A 57 14.26 -5.17 -7.18
CA ILE A 57 13.09 -4.98 -8.05
C ILE A 57 12.89 -3.49 -8.33
N THR A 58 12.89 -3.09 -9.60
CA THR A 58 12.81 -1.69 -10.04
C THR A 58 11.50 -1.34 -10.75
N ALA A 59 10.77 -2.33 -11.26
CA ALA A 59 9.45 -2.11 -11.85
C ALA A 59 8.55 -3.33 -11.78
N PHE A 60 7.24 -3.07 -11.79
CA PHE A 60 6.18 -4.07 -11.76
C PHE A 60 5.36 -3.96 -13.05
N ASN A 61 5.48 -4.96 -13.93
CA ASN A 61 4.73 -5.02 -15.17
C ASN A 61 3.60 -6.05 -15.06
N PRO A 62 2.33 -5.64 -14.99
CA PRO A 62 1.21 -6.57 -14.90
C PRO A 62 1.09 -7.41 -16.17
N SER A 63 0.96 -8.72 -15.98
CA SER A 63 0.63 -9.69 -17.02
C SER A 63 -0.73 -10.29 -16.67
N ALA A 64 -1.76 -9.44 -16.72
CA ALA A 64 -3.13 -9.79 -16.38
C ALA A 64 -4.10 -8.88 -17.14
N SER A 65 -5.38 -9.27 -17.13
CA SER A 65 -6.51 -8.46 -17.59
C SER A 65 -7.52 -8.38 -16.46
N SER A 66 -8.20 -7.25 -16.30
CA SER A 66 -9.25 -7.05 -15.29
C SER A 66 -10.42 -8.04 -15.45
N LYS A 67 -10.56 -8.64 -16.64
CA LYS A 67 -11.52 -9.72 -16.92
C LYS A 67 -11.14 -11.03 -16.22
N ASP A 68 -9.84 -11.25 -16.04
CA ASP A 68 -9.26 -12.47 -15.50
C ASP A 68 -8.93 -12.32 -14.01
N ALA A 69 -8.41 -11.17 -13.60
CA ALA A 69 -8.05 -10.85 -12.23
C ALA A 69 -8.63 -9.49 -11.85
N HIS A 70 -9.42 -9.39 -10.79
CA HIS A 70 -10.00 -8.13 -10.35
C HIS A 70 -8.94 -7.19 -9.74
N HIS A 71 -8.05 -7.76 -8.92
CA HIS A 71 -6.83 -7.10 -8.44
C HIS A 71 -5.76 -8.14 -8.08
N MET A 72 -4.51 -7.69 -7.97
CA MET A 72 -3.37 -8.51 -7.59
C MET A 72 -2.52 -7.80 -6.55
N LEU A 73 -2.06 -8.52 -5.53
CA LEU A 73 -1.15 -8.02 -4.50
C LEU A 73 0.13 -8.86 -4.48
N VAL A 74 1.25 -8.21 -4.18
CA VAL A 74 2.53 -8.90 -3.93
C VAL A 74 2.94 -8.62 -2.51
N PHE A 75 3.22 -9.67 -1.76
CA PHE A 75 3.73 -9.61 -0.41
C PHE A 75 5.16 -10.16 -0.35
N GLY A 76 6.00 -9.53 0.44
CA GLY A 76 7.22 -10.13 0.95
C GLY A 76 6.90 -10.93 2.19
N CYS A 77 7.28 -12.21 2.23
CA CYS A 77 7.12 -13.08 3.37
C CYS A 77 8.48 -13.63 3.85
N SER A 78 8.63 -13.80 5.16
CA SER A 78 9.67 -14.69 5.71
C SER A 78 9.32 -16.15 5.42
N GLU A 79 8.05 -16.51 5.63
CA GLU A 79 7.49 -17.83 5.33
C GLU A 79 6.10 -17.68 4.68
N PRO A 80 5.82 -18.38 3.57
CA PRO A 80 4.51 -18.34 2.93
C PRO A 80 3.45 -19.03 3.81
N GLY A 81 2.18 -18.67 3.66
CA GLY A 81 1.11 -19.26 4.46
C GLY A 81 0.77 -20.72 4.13
N SER A 82 1.27 -21.24 3.00
CA SER A 82 1.21 -22.66 2.65
C SER A 82 2.46 -23.07 1.86
N SER A 83 2.80 -24.36 1.94
CA SER A 83 3.79 -25.00 1.05
C SER A 83 3.18 -25.47 -0.27
N ASP A 84 1.85 -25.41 -0.40
CA ASP A 84 1.15 -25.80 -1.62
C ASP A 84 1.47 -24.84 -2.76
N LYS A 85 1.41 -25.35 -3.99
CA LYS A 85 1.66 -24.55 -5.21
C LYS A 85 0.69 -23.37 -5.32
N ILE A 86 -0.58 -23.60 -4.96
CA ILE A 86 -1.64 -22.61 -4.87
C ILE A 86 -2.44 -22.92 -3.61
N TRP A 87 -2.81 -21.89 -2.85
CA TRP A 87 -3.74 -21.98 -1.71
C TRP A 87 -4.73 -20.82 -1.73
N ASN A 88 -5.84 -20.95 -1.02
CA ASN A 88 -6.78 -19.83 -0.82
C ASN A 88 -6.28 -18.96 0.35
N CYS A 89 -6.08 -17.67 0.12
CA CYS A 89 -5.49 -16.74 1.09
C CYS A 89 -6.44 -16.36 2.25
N GLY A 90 -7.71 -16.76 2.18
CA GLY A 90 -8.66 -16.67 3.30
C GLY A 90 -9.29 -15.30 3.57
N GLU A 91 -8.87 -14.21 2.91
CA GLU A 91 -9.34 -12.84 3.17
C GLU A 91 -10.87 -12.66 3.05
N MET A 92 -11.53 -13.44 2.19
CA MET A 92 -12.99 -13.41 2.01
C MET A 92 -13.66 -14.78 2.19
N SER A 93 -12.97 -15.75 2.80
CA SER A 93 -13.49 -17.11 3.00
C SER A 93 -14.65 -17.12 4.01
N HIS A 94 -15.83 -16.73 3.55
CA HIS A 94 -17.05 -16.54 4.34
C HIS A 94 -17.79 -17.83 4.70
N SER A 95 -17.24 -19.00 4.38
CA SER A 95 -17.98 -20.22 4.63
C SER A 95 -17.12 -21.28 5.30
N ASN A 96 -17.57 -21.70 6.48
CA ASN A 96 -17.35 -23.05 6.99
C ASN A 96 -17.87 -24.13 6.00
N ASP A 97 -18.44 -23.73 4.86
CA ASP A 97 -18.64 -24.57 3.70
C ASP A 97 -17.32 -24.70 2.93
N HIS A 98 -16.59 -25.76 3.24
CA HIS A 98 -15.41 -26.21 2.48
C HIS A 98 -15.81 -27.19 1.37
N SER A 99 -17.11 -27.36 1.07
CA SER A 99 -17.52 -28.27 0.02
C SER A 99 -17.14 -27.69 -1.35
N GLY A 100 -16.31 -28.43 -2.09
CA GLY A 100 -15.87 -28.04 -3.44
C GLY A 100 -14.62 -27.16 -3.52
N GLN A 101 -13.98 -26.82 -2.38
CA GLN A 101 -12.68 -26.14 -2.38
C GLN A 101 -11.59 -27.07 -2.94
N ASN A 102 -10.92 -26.64 -4.00
CA ASN A 102 -9.78 -27.37 -4.60
C ASN A 102 -8.43 -27.03 -3.96
N TYR A 103 -8.41 -26.01 -3.11
CA TYR A 103 -7.20 -25.49 -2.48
C TYR A 103 -7.37 -25.47 -0.97
N ALA A 104 -6.30 -25.73 -0.23
CA ALA A 104 -6.27 -25.51 1.21
C ALA A 104 -6.38 -24.00 1.50
N THR A 105 -7.03 -23.64 2.61
CA THR A 105 -7.09 -22.25 3.07
C THR A 105 -5.96 -21.98 4.06
N GLY A 106 -5.26 -20.86 3.87
CA GLY A 106 -4.19 -20.39 4.76
C GLY A 106 -3.98 -18.89 4.58
N PRO A 107 -3.24 -18.22 5.49
CA PRO A 107 -2.94 -16.79 5.35
C PRO A 107 -2.05 -16.55 4.13
N THR A 108 -1.84 -15.29 3.76
CA THR A 108 -0.89 -14.93 2.69
C THR A 108 0.56 -15.25 3.09
N CYS A 109 0.97 -14.86 4.30
CA CYS A 109 2.25 -15.26 4.89
C CYS A 109 1.97 -15.97 6.22
N ALA A 110 2.73 -17.01 6.54
CA ALA A 110 2.76 -17.57 7.88
C ALA A 110 3.51 -16.62 8.84
N SER A 111 4.55 -15.95 8.34
CA SER A 111 5.33 -14.98 9.10
C SER A 111 5.97 -13.90 8.22
N GLY A 112 6.21 -12.72 8.81
CA GLY A 112 6.93 -11.60 8.20
C GLY A 112 6.25 -11.03 6.95
N SER A 113 5.02 -10.51 7.07
CA SER A 113 4.22 -10.03 5.95
C SER A 113 4.38 -8.53 5.72
N THR A 114 4.93 -8.15 4.56
CA THR A 114 4.97 -6.75 4.11
C THR A 114 4.39 -6.68 2.70
N ILE A 115 3.42 -5.82 2.46
CA ILE A 115 2.94 -5.59 1.08
C ILE A 115 4.02 -4.84 0.30
N ILE A 116 4.35 -5.34 -0.90
CA ILE A 116 5.36 -4.75 -1.79
C ILE A 116 4.69 -4.05 -2.97
N TYR A 117 3.57 -4.56 -3.46
CA TYR A 117 2.90 -4.00 -4.64
C TYR A 117 1.41 -4.33 -4.66
N ALA A 118 0.63 -3.48 -5.35
CA ALA A 118 -0.80 -3.66 -5.56
C ALA A 118 -1.19 -3.16 -6.96
N TRP A 119 -1.93 -3.97 -7.70
CA TRP A 119 -2.47 -3.68 -9.03
C TRP A 119 -3.99 -3.85 -9.04
N ALA A 120 -4.70 -2.97 -9.75
CA ALA A 120 -6.15 -3.05 -9.93
C ALA A 120 -6.56 -2.43 -11.28
N LEU A 121 -7.68 -2.90 -11.84
CA LEU A 121 -8.37 -2.32 -13.00
C LEU A 121 -7.49 -1.97 -14.21
N ASP A 122 -6.65 -2.90 -14.67
CA ASP A 122 -5.79 -2.68 -15.85
C ASP A 122 -4.85 -1.48 -15.72
N ALA A 123 -4.45 -1.14 -14.49
CA ALA A 123 -3.42 -0.14 -14.26
C ALA A 123 -2.14 -0.47 -15.05
N ASP A 124 -1.52 0.56 -15.61
CA ASP A 124 -0.28 0.46 -16.37
C ASP A 124 0.89 -0.06 -15.52
N LYS A 125 2.00 -0.38 -16.20
CA LYS A 125 3.28 -0.68 -15.56
C LYS A 125 3.64 0.41 -14.53
N THR A 126 4.04 -0.03 -13.34
CA THR A 126 4.59 0.87 -12.32
C THR A 126 6.11 0.79 -12.34
N GLU A 127 6.77 1.92 -12.62
CA GLU A 127 8.21 2.10 -12.45
C GLU A 127 8.47 2.76 -11.10
N LEU A 128 9.44 2.23 -10.35
CA LEU A 128 9.90 2.91 -9.15
C LEU A 128 10.69 4.16 -9.53
N PRO A 129 10.82 5.13 -8.61
CA PRO A 129 11.65 6.30 -8.85
C PRO A 129 13.08 5.93 -9.25
N LYS A 130 13.76 6.84 -9.94
CA LYS A 130 15.12 6.61 -10.40
C LYS A 130 16.04 6.19 -9.25
N ASP A 131 16.81 5.14 -9.49
CA ASP A 131 17.80 4.56 -8.57
C ASP A 131 17.20 3.95 -7.29
N VAL A 132 15.89 3.65 -7.29
CA VAL A 132 15.16 3.01 -6.18
C VAL A 132 14.81 1.55 -6.53
N ALA A 133 15.02 0.63 -5.60
CA ALA A 133 14.56 -0.74 -5.71
C ALA A 133 14.07 -1.34 -4.39
N PHE A 134 13.11 -2.27 -4.48
CA PHE A 134 12.86 -3.20 -3.37
C PHE A 134 13.95 -4.27 -3.36
N LYS A 135 14.61 -4.44 -2.22
CA LYS A 135 15.63 -5.46 -2.00
C LYS A 135 15.01 -6.70 -1.37
N VAL A 136 15.11 -7.85 -2.03
CA VAL A 136 14.53 -9.13 -1.57
C VAL A 136 15.55 -10.26 -1.66
N GLY A 137 15.37 -11.33 -0.88
CA GLY A 137 16.35 -12.42 -0.79
C GLY A 137 17.62 -12.02 -0.04
N GLY A 138 18.72 -12.76 -0.26
CA GLY A 138 19.98 -12.56 0.44
C GLY A 138 19.79 -12.57 1.96
N ALA A 139 20.38 -11.58 2.64
CA ALA A 139 20.25 -11.37 4.08
C ALA A 139 18.94 -10.66 4.54
N THR A 140 18.04 -10.29 3.63
CA THR A 140 16.80 -9.57 3.99
C THR A 140 15.79 -10.49 4.70
N SER A 141 14.78 -9.91 5.37
CA SER A 141 13.66 -10.68 5.94
C SER A 141 12.74 -11.27 4.87
N ILE A 142 12.72 -10.70 3.66
CA ILE A 142 11.85 -11.14 2.56
C ILE A 142 12.50 -12.33 1.85
N LYS A 143 12.16 -13.55 2.28
CA LYS A 143 12.65 -14.80 1.69
C LYS A 143 11.75 -15.34 0.59
N TYR A 144 10.50 -14.90 0.55
CA TYR A 144 9.53 -15.27 -0.46
C TYR A 144 8.79 -14.03 -0.97
N LEU A 145 8.47 -14.04 -2.25
CA LEU A 145 7.39 -13.21 -2.80
C LEU A 145 6.14 -14.07 -2.87
N VAL A 146 5.04 -13.60 -2.30
CA VAL A 146 3.72 -14.23 -2.44
C VAL A 146 2.85 -13.35 -3.32
N LEU A 147 2.42 -13.90 -4.45
CA LEU A 147 1.43 -13.30 -5.33
C LEU A 147 0.05 -13.74 -4.86
N GLN A 148 -0.81 -12.77 -4.57
CA GLN A 148 -2.23 -12.98 -4.34
C GLN A 148 -3.03 -12.42 -5.53
N VAL A 149 -3.98 -13.19 -6.04
CA VAL A 149 -4.89 -12.78 -7.11
C VAL A 149 -6.32 -12.97 -6.65
N HIS A 150 -7.12 -11.92 -6.81
CA HIS A 150 -8.55 -11.95 -6.53
C HIS A 150 -9.35 -12.19 -7.81
N TYR A 151 -10.09 -13.30 -7.85
CA TYR A 151 -10.95 -13.69 -8.97
C TYR A 151 -12.42 -13.35 -8.69
N ALA A 152 -12.85 -12.17 -9.10
CA ALA A 152 -14.25 -11.74 -8.94
C ALA A 152 -15.21 -12.39 -9.95
N ASN A 153 -14.71 -13.10 -10.96
CA ASN A 153 -15.51 -13.84 -11.94
C ASN A 153 -14.87 -15.21 -12.22
N ILE A 154 -15.70 -16.25 -12.35
CA ILE A 154 -15.28 -17.63 -12.62
C ILE A 154 -15.74 -18.21 -13.95
N ASP A 155 -16.42 -17.44 -14.82
CA ASP A 155 -17.00 -17.89 -16.10
C ASP A 155 -16.00 -18.70 -16.95
N LYS A 156 -14.74 -18.24 -17.01
CA LYS A 156 -13.69 -18.95 -17.77
C LYS A 156 -13.29 -20.28 -17.14
N PHE A 157 -13.30 -20.36 -15.80
CA PHE A 157 -12.97 -21.58 -15.07
C PHE A 157 -14.09 -22.62 -15.20
N GLU A 158 -15.34 -22.17 -15.28
CA GLU A 158 -16.48 -23.04 -15.62
C GLU A 158 -16.39 -23.59 -17.05
N ALA A 159 -15.79 -22.83 -17.97
CA ALA A 159 -15.44 -23.30 -19.32
C ALA A 159 -14.23 -24.25 -19.37
N GLY A 160 -13.59 -24.52 -18.22
CA GLY A 160 -12.43 -25.42 -18.12
C GLY A 160 -11.08 -24.76 -18.43
N GLU A 161 -11.03 -23.43 -18.51
CA GLU A 161 -9.78 -22.70 -18.70
C GLU A 161 -8.98 -22.57 -17.38
N THR A 162 -7.71 -22.20 -17.51
CA THR A 162 -6.80 -21.93 -16.38
C THR A 162 -6.26 -20.52 -16.47
N ASP A 163 -5.72 -20.00 -15.37
CA ASP A 163 -5.19 -18.65 -15.29
C ASP A 163 -3.69 -18.60 -14.97
N ARG A 164 -2.99 -17.67 -15.63
CA ARG A 164 -1.58 -17.34 -15.40
C ARG A 164 -1.34 -15.85 -15.15
N SER A 165 -2.35 -15.15 -14.65
CA SER A 165 -2.26 -13.75 -14.25
C SER A 165 -1.18 -13.56 -13.19
N GLY A 166 -0.48 -12.44 -13.27
CA GLY A 166 0.57 -12.10 -12.31
C GLY A 166 1.41 -10.92 -12.80
N LEU A 167 2.68 -10.90 -12.43
CA LEU A 167 3.60 -9.79 -12.72
C LEU A 167 4.90 -10.29 -13.35
N ILE A 168 5.41 -9.50 -14.28
CA ILE A 168 6.77 -9.57 -14.81
C ILE A 168 7.54 -8.45 -14.12
N LEU A 169 8.42 -8.81 -13.18
CA LEU A 169 9.22 -7.86 -12.43
C LEU A 169 10.47 -7.51 -13.22
N THR A 170 10.78 -6.22 -13.34
CA THR A 170 12.11 -5.78 -13.80
C THR A 170 13.05 -5.77 -12.61
N THR A 171 14.20 -6.41 -12.73
CA THR A 171 15.16 -6.56 -11.65
C THR A 171 16.58 -6.18 -12.06
N SER A 172 17.37 -5.74 -11.09
CA SER A 172 18.81 -5.60 -11.20
C SER A 172 19.49 -6.63 -10.28
N PRO A 173 20.56 -7.29 -10.73
CA PRO A 173 21.43 -8.08 -9.86
C PRO A 173 22.43 -7.20 -9.09
N VAL A 174 22.53 -5.91 -9.41
CA VAL A 174 23.44 -4.95 -8.78
C VAL A 174 22.65 -4.09 -7.80
N ALA A 175 23.27 -3.78 -6.66
CA ALA A 175 22.68 -2.90 -5.66
C ALA A 175 22.44 -1.50 -6.22
N LEU A 176 21.24 -0.97 -5.99
CA LEU A 176 20.90 0.42 -6.26
C LEU A 176 21.20 1.28 -5.01
N PRO A 177 21.50 2.58 -5.19
CA PRO A 177 21.86 3.45 -4.08
C PRO A 177 20.70 3.77 -3.14
N LYS A 178 19.44 3.56 -3.55
CA LYS A 178 18.26 3.80 -2.71
C LYS A 178 17.43 2.54 -2.58
N THR A 179 17.04 2.23 -1.35
CA THR A 179 16.22 1.06 -1.03
C THR A 179 14.79 1.50 -0.75
N ALA A 180 13.82 0.83 -1.38
CA ALA A 180 12.40 1.00 -1.13
C ALA A 180 11.93 0.16 0.06
N GLY A 181 11.05 0.74 0.87
CA GLY A 181 10.31 0.07 1.93
C GLY A 181 8.84 0.49 1.93
N VAL A 182 8.04 -0.21 2.73
CA VAL A 182 6.64 0.14 2.98
C VAL A 182 6.44 0.28 4.48
N LEU A 183 5.82 1.37 4.91
CA LEU A 183 5.36 1.56 6.28
C LEU A 183 3.84 1.42 6.30
N LEU A 184 3.33 0.46 7.08
CA LEU A 184 1.89 0.30 7.31
C LEU A 184 1.49 1.08 8.56
N LEU A 185 0.54 2.00 8.41
CA LEU A 185 -0.22 2.55 9.53
C LEU A 185 -1.57 1.85 9.60
N SER A 186 -1.86 1.17 10.70
CA SER A 186 -3.13 0.49 10.92
C SER A 186 -3.72 0.73 12.32
N THR A 187 -4.99 0.41 12.49
CA THR A 187 -5.67 0.54 13.78
C THR A 187 -6.38 -0.75 14.14
N ASP A 188 -6.62 -0.98 15.43
CA ASP A 188 -7.69 -1.86 15.92
C ASP A 188 -8.95 -1.01 16.23
N GLY A 189 -9.92 -1.56 16.95
CA GLY A 189 -11.05 -0.85 17.51
C GLY A 189 -12.40 -1.24 16.91
N GLU A 190 -13.43 -0.49 17.30
CA GLU A 190 -14.81 -0.74 16.89
C GLU A 190 -15.62 0.54 16.71
N MET A 191 -16.67 0.46 15.88
CA MET A 191 -17.59 1.56 15.63
C MET A 191 -19.05 1.14 15.84
N ALA A 192 -19.79 2.01 16.52
CA ALA A 192 -21.18 1.78 16.86
C ALA A 192 -22.10 1.74 15.62
N PRO A 193 -23.26 1.07 15.70
CA PRO A 193 -24.27 1.07 14.62
C PRO A 193 -24.68 2.49 14.21
N HIS A 194 -24.95 2.70 12.93
CA HIS A 194 -25.48 3.96 12.37
C HIS A 194 -24.71 5.20 12.81
N SER A 195 -23.37 5.09 12.85
CA SER A 195 -22.51 6.13 13.38
C SER A 195 -21.31 6.40 12.49
N LEU A 196 -20.87 7.65 12.50
CA LEU A 196 -19.64 8.11 11.87
C LEU A 196 -18.49 8.00 12.88
N GLU A 197 -17.41 7.35 12.48
CA GLU A 197 -16.23 7.11 13.30
C GLU A 197 -14.95 7.42 12.53
N VAL A 198 -13.93 7.87 13.25
CA VAL A 198 -12.59 8.14 12.71
C VAL A 198 -11.59 7.29 13.47
N PHE A 199 -11.01 6.32 12.77
CA PHE A 199 -9.94 5.48 13.27
C PHE A 199 -8.62 6.22 13.07
N GLU A 200 -7.86 6.43 14.14
CA GLU A 200 -6.68 7.30 14.13
C GLU A 200 -5.45 6.53 14.64
N VAL A 201 -4.30 6.71 14.00
CA VAL A 201 -3.02 6.10 14.40
C VAL A 201 -1.88 7.08 14.17
N ALA A 202 -0.95 7.17 15.11
CA ALA A 202 0.27 7.95 14.95
C ALA A 202 1.44 7.34 15.71
N CYS A 203 2.62 7.32 15.10
CA CYS A 203 3.87 6.85 15.71
C CYS A 203 5.00 7.86 15.45
N GLU A 204 5.89 7.99 16.43
CA GLU A 204 7.12 8.75 16.28
C GLU A 204 8.15 7.95 15.50
N ILE A 205 8.91 8.61 14.62
CA ILE A 205 10.07 8.02 13.98
C ILE A 205 11.26 8.18 14.92
N GLU A 206 11.54 7.14 15.70
CA GLU A 206 12.66 7.15 16.66
C GLU A 206 14.02 6.87 16.00
N GLN A 207 14.03 6.13 14.89
CA GLN A 207 15.25 5.76 14.18
C GLN A 207 15.86 6.99 13.47
N ASN A 208 17.20 7.11 13.49
CA ASN A 208 17.91 8.10 12.68
C ASN A 208 17.91 7.67 11.21
N ILE A 209 16.81 7.94 10.53
CA ILE A 209 16.55 7.60 9.13
C ILE A 209 15.88 8.80 8.46
N GLU A 210 16.17 8.98 7.16
CA GLU A 210 15.49 9.95 6.32
C GLU A 210 14.71 9.20 5.25
N MET A 211 13.39 9.30 5.32
CA MET A 211 12.47 8.62 4.41
C MET A 211 11.84 9.62 3.45
N HIS A 212 11.70 9.19 2.21
CA HIS A 212 11.08 9.94 1.14
C HIS A 212 9.87 9.16 0.60
N PRO A 213 8.66 9.43 1.11
CA PRO A 213 7.44 8.88 0.56
C PRO A 213 7.31 9.21 -0.92
N PHE A 214 6.94 8.23 -1.72
CA PHE A 214 6.73 8.42 -3.16
C PHE A 214 5.44 7.80 -3.67
N ALA A 215 4.83 6.88 -2.92
CA ALA A 215 3.51 6.37 -3.20
C ALA A 215 2.76 5.96 -1.92
N PHE A 216 1.44 5.90 -2.00
CA PHE A 216 0.58 5.47 -0.90
C PHE A 216 -0.59 4.62 -1.38
N ARG A 217 -1.10 3.75 -0.52
CA ARG A 217 -2.30 2.94 -0.75
C ARG A 217 -3.22 3.02 0.45
N THR A 218 -4.50 3.25 0.19
CA THR A 218 -5.57 3.23 1.19
C THR A 218 -6.35 1.93 1.11
N HIS A 219 -6.62 1.30 2.26
CA HIS A 219 -7.46 0.11 2.31
C HIS A 219 -8.44 0.18 3.49
N ALA A 220 -9.69 -0.17 3.17
CA ALA A 220 -10.80 -0.42 4.08
C ALA A 220 -11.79 -1.33 3.35
N HIS A 221 -12.74 -1.91 4.07
CA HIS A 221 -13.86 -2.63 3.48
C HIS A 221 -15.00 -1.65 3.11
N LYS A 222 -16.25 -2.06 3.23
CA LYS A 222 -17.42 -1.41 2.61
C LYS A 222 -17.83 -0.07 3.23
N LEU A 223 -17.36 0.23 4.44
CA LEU A 223 -17.81 1.36 5.27
C LEU A 223 -16.80 2.51 5.29
N GLY A 224 -15.61 2.30 4.71
CA GLY A 224 -14.57 3.30 4.53
C GLY A 224 -14.96 4.41 3.56
N LEU A 225 -14.94 5.65 4.01
CA LEU A 225 -15.22 6.83 3.19
C LEU A 225 -13.93 7.43 2.63
N VAL A 226 -12.96 7.69 3.51
CA VAL A 226 -11.65 8.28 3.16
C VAL A 226 -10.59 7.86 4.16
N ASN A 227 -9.41 7.50 3.66
CA ASN A 227 -8.21 7.33 4.46
C ASN A 227 -7.20 8.41 4.07
N SER A 228 -6.48 8.94 5.04
CA SER A 228 -5.51 10.01 4.88
C SER A 228 -4.26 9.74 5.70
N GLY A 229 -3.11 10.21 5.21
CA GLY A 229 -1.81 10.06 5.85
C GLY A 229 -1.03 11.37 5.86
N TYR A 230 -0.33 11.64 6.96
CA TYR A 230 0.36 12.88 7.24
C TYR A 230 1.73 12.63 7.86
N ARG A 231 2.68 13.50 7.53
CA ARG A 231 3.83 13.78 8.40
C ARG A 231 3.45 14.90 9.35
N VAL A 232 3.79 14.75 10.62
CA VAL A 232 3.64 15.78 11.64
C VAL A 232 5.02 16.15 12.17
N ARG A 233 5.37 17.45 12.10
CA ARG A 233 6.68 17.97 12.51
C ARG A 233 6.53 19.23 13.34
N GLY A 234 7.39 19.39 14.35
CA GLY A 234 7.36 20.53 15.27
C GLY A 234 6.46 20.28 16.47
N GLU A 235 6.45 21.25 17.37
CA GLU A 235 5.81 21.15 18.69
C GLU A 235 4.74 22.24 18.84
N ASP A 236 3.75 21.96 19.69
CA ASP A 236 2.70 22.91 20.09
C ASP A 236 2.09 23.69 18.91
N ASP A 237 2.17 25.02 18.95
CA ASP A 237 1.56 25.92 17.97
C ASP A 237 2.34 26.05 16.66
N ASP A 238 3.58 25.56 16.60
CA ASP A 238 4.41 25.55 15.39
C ASP A 238 4.31 24.21 14.64
N GLN A 239 3.53 23.26 15.16
CA GLN A 239 3.36 21.96 14.56
C GLN A 239 2.69 22.04 13.17
N GLU A 240 3.34 21.41 12.19
CA GLU A 240 2.90 21.32 10.81
C GLU A 240 2.42 19.89 10.50
N TRP A 241 1.23 19.79 9.91
CA TRP A 241 0.67 18.55 9.37
C TRP A 241 0.70 18.60 7.85
N THR A 242 1.61 17.83 7.25
CA THR A 242 1.84 17.83 5.80
C THR A 242 1.28 16.55 5.20
N GLU A 243 0.35 16.69 4.26
CA GLU A 243 -0.34 15.56 3.62
C GLU A 243 0.62 14.74 2.75
N ILE A 244 0.69 13.43 3.02
CA ILE A 244 1.40 12.47 2.18
C ILE A 244 0.47 12.00 1.07
N GLY A 245 -0.78 11.70 1.43
CA GLY A 245 -1.81 11.30 0.50
C GLY A 245 -3.16 11.08 1.19
N ARG A 246 -4.23 11.15 0.40
CA ARG A 246 -5.60 10.93 0.88
C ARG A 246 -6.44 10.40 -0.26
N ARG A 247 -7.24 9.37 -0.01
CA ARG A 247 -8.10 8.76 -1.02
C ARG A 247 -9.26 8.00 -0.41
N SER A 248 -10.35 7.87 -1.16
CA SER A 248 -11.42 6.94 -0.79
C SER A 248 -10.95 5.51 -1.02
N PRO A 249 -11.05 4.62 0.00
CA PRO A 249 -10.74 3.21 -0.18
C PRO A 249 -11.78 2.46 -1.04
N GLN A 250 -12.90 3.10 -1.43
CA GLN A 250 -13.85 2.52 -2.39
C GLN A 250 -13.40 2.66 -3.85
N LEU A 251 -12.36 3.47 -4.11
CA LEU A 251 -11.71 3.55 -5.41
C LEU A 251 -10.68 2.41 -5.55
N PRO A 252 -10.15 2.13 -6.75
CA PRO A 252 -9.16 1.07 -6.95
C PRO A 252 -8.01 1.20 -5.96
N GLN A 253 -7.80 0.16 -5.14
CA GLN A 253 -6.88 0.22 -4.01
C GLN A 253 -5.45 -0.16 -4.43
N MET A 254 -4.91 0.57 -5.39
CA MET A 254 -3.52 0.47 -5.84
C MET A 254 -2.64 1.51 -5.13
N PHE A 255 -1.32 1.46 -5.38
CA PHE A 255 -0.42 2.52 -4.96
C PHE A 255 -0.55 3.74 -5.89
N TYR A 256 -0.79 4.89 -5.31
CA TYR A 256 -0.87 6.18 -5.99
C TYR A 256 0.36 7.03 -5.66
N PRO A 257 0.89 7.81 -6.59
CA PRO A 257 1.99 8.72 -6.29
C PRO A 257 1.57 9.72 -5.19
N THR A 258 2.51 10.10 -4.34
CA THR A 258 2.30 11.17 -3.36
C THR A 258 2.15 12.51 -4.08
N GLU A 259 1.29 13.39 -3.56
CA GLU A 259 1.05 14.71 -4.19
C GLU A 259 2.10 15.76 -3.79
N ASN A 260 2.74 15.56 -2.63
CA ASN A 260 3.73 16.48 -2.07
C ASN A 260 5.08 15.78 -1.92
N ASP A 261 6.16 16.53 -2.16
CA ASP A 261 7.49 16.11 -1.76
C ASP A 261 7.62 16.24 -0.24
N VAL A 262 7.38 15.14 0.45
CA VAL A 262 7.50 15.03 1.91
C VAL A 262 8.81 14.34 2.24
N THR A 263 9.47 14.81 3.29
CA THR A 263 10.58 14.09 3.91
C THR A 263 10.25 13.87 5.38
N ILE A 264 10.42 12.64 5.82
CA ILE A 264 10.19 12.20 7.20
C ILE A 264 11.54 11.87 7.81
N LYS A 265 11.82 12.40 8.99
CA LYS A 265 13.10 12.25 9.70
C LYS A 265 12.86 11.83 11.15
N GLN A 266 13.94 11.50 11.85
CA GLN A 266 13.90 11.25 13.29
C GLN A 266 13.18 12.38 14.04
N GLY A 267 12.28 12.00 14.96
CA GLY A 267 11.47 12.92 15.76
C GLY A 267 10.18 13.39 15.08
N ASP A 268 9.99 13.15 13.78
CA ASP A 268 8.70 13.36 13.15
C ASP A 268 7.70 12.30 13.61
N TYR A 269 6.41 12.64 13.60
CA TYR A 269 5.34 11.67 13.68
C TYR A 269 4.82 11.35 12.28
N VAL A 270 4.50 10.10 12.03
CA VAL A 270 3.65 9.67 10.91
C VAL A 270 2.26 9.38 11.47
N ALA A 271 1.24 9.94 10.85
CA ALA A 271 -0.15 9.81 11.31
C ALA A 271 -1.08 9.44 10.16
N ALA A 272 -2.06 8.57 10.43
CA ALA A 272 -3.12 8.24 9.49
C ALA A 272 -4.49 8.26 10.16
N ALA A 273 -5.51 8.60 9.37
CA ALA A 273 -6.90 8.60 9.81
C ALA A 273 -7.81 7.96 8.75
N CYS A 274 -8.73 7.10 9.18
CA CYS A 274 -9.76 6.52 8.33
C CYS A 274 -11.13 6.96 8.82
N THR A 275 -11.84 7.71 7.98
CA THR A 275 -13.23 8.12 8.24
C THR A 275 -14.17 7.07 7.68
N MET A 276 -15.03 6.54 8.54
CA MET A 276 -15.97 5.47 8.22
C MET A 276 -17.38 5.81 8.68
N TYR A 277 -18.38 5.30 7.97
CA TYR A 277 -19.78 5.37 8.42
C TYR A 277 -20.37 3.97 8.52
N ASN A 278 -20.66 3.54 9.74
CA ASN A 278 -21.29 2.25 9.98
C ASN A 278 -22.76 2.31 9.57
N THR A 279 -23.09 1.80 8.37
CA THR A 279 -24.47 1.68 7.90
C THR A 279 -25.23 0.51 8.54
N GLN A 280 -24.53 -0.38 9.24
CA GLN A 280 -25.09 -1.58 9.83
C GLN A 280 -25.83 -1.29 11.13
N SER A 281 -26.71 -2.22 11.51
CA SER A 281 -27.46 -2.20 12.77
C SER A 281 -26.70 -2.81 13.96
N HIS A 282 -25.46 -3.27 13.75
CA HIS A 282 -24.59 -3.87 14.76
C HIS A 282 -23.22 -3.19 14.80
N VAL A 283 -22.48 -3.43 15.89
CA VAL A 283 -21.10 -2.94 16.05
C VAL A 283 -20.21 -3.62 15.02
N VAL A 284 -19.42 -2.84 14.30
CA VAL A 284 -18.41 -3.34 13.38
C VAL A 284 -17.04 -3.08 13.99
N LYS A 285 -16.21 -4.11 14.00
CA LYS A 285 -14.84 -4.08 14.55
C LYS A 285 -13.81 -4.14 13.43
N ILE A 286 -12.56 -3.80 13.75
CA ILE A 286 -11.46 -4.12 12.85
C ILE A 286 -11.27 -5.65 12.78
N GLY A 287 -11.09 -6.17 11.57
CA GLY A 287 -10.94 -7.60 11.32
C GLY A 287 -10.70 -7.91 9.84
N GLN A 288 -10.46 -9.18 9.54
CA GLN A 288 -10.01 -9.61 8.22
C GLN A 288 -11.13 -9.92 7.23
N THR A 289 -12.38 -10.06 7.70
CA THR A 289 -13.47 -10.51 6.83
C THR A 289 -14.23 -9.34 6.23
N GLY A 290 -14.96 -9.56 5.14
CA GLY A 290 -15.84 -8.54 4.55
C GLY A 290 -17.03 -8.10 5.40
N ASN A 291 -17.21 -8.67 6.61
CA ASN A 291 -18.17 -8.22 7.63
C ASN A 291 -17.50 -7.35 8.71
N ASP A 292 -16.18 -7.41 8.82
CA ASP A 292 -15.38 -6.52 9.65
C ASP A 292 -14.96 -5.30 8.81
N GLU A 293 -14.20 -4.39 9.42
CA GLU A 293 -13.54 -3.29 8.73
C GLU A 293 -12.02 -3.35 8.83
N MET A 294 -11.34 -2.55 8.01
CA MET A 294 -9.91 -2.28 8.15
C MET A 294 -9.64 -0.78 8.00
N CYS A 295 -8.64 -0.28 8.73
CA CYS A 295 -8.10 1.05 8.51
C CYS A 295 -6.61 0.91 8.24
N ASN A 296 -6.25 0.77 6.96
CA ASN A 296 -4.85 0.64 6.58
C ASN A 296 -4.45 1.81 5.65
N PHE A 297 -3.32 2.43 5.98
CA PHE A 297 -2.61 3.37 5.12
C PHE A 297 -1.19 2.85 4.91
N TYR A 298 -0.90 2.41 3.69
CA TYR A 298 0.43 1.95 3.31
C TYR A 298 1.17 3.09 2.66
N MET A 299 2.39 3.37 3.12
CA MET A 299 3.27 4.38 2.57
C MET A 299 4.51 3.73 2.01
N MET A 300 4.67 3.78 0.69
CA MET A 300 5.94 3.45 0.06
C MET A 300 6.90 4.63 0.20
N TYR A 301 8.10 4.34 0.66
CA TYR A 301 9.17 5.31 0.79
C TYR A 301 10.49 4.71 0.30
N TRP A 302 11.45 5.57 -0.02
CA TRP A 302 12.83 5.16 -0.21
C TRP A 302 13.74 5.87 0.80
N VAL A 303 14.91 5.27 1.02
CA VAL A 303 16.00 5.79 1.84
C VAL A 303 17.31 5.68 1.08
N ASP A 304 18.30 6.50 1.42
CA ASP A 304 19.66 6.30 0.92
C ASP A 304 20.32 5.10 1.61
N GLY A 305 20.98 4.25 0.80
CA GLY A 305 21.61 3.03 1.28
C GLY A 305 20.60 1.88 1.49
N ASP A 306 20.96 0.96 2.40
CA ASP A 306 20.30 -0.33 2.59
C ASP A 306 19.48 -0.43 3.91
N GLU A 307 19.62 0.51 4.85
CA GLU A 307 18.99 0.44 6.17
C GLU A 307 17.56 1.01 6.15
N LEU A 308 16.56 0.13 6.14
CA LEU A 308 15.14 0.49 6.28
C LEU A 308 14.74 0.72 7.75
N LEU A 309 13.50 1.17 7.97
CA LEU A 309 12.89 1.16 9.30
C LEU A 309 12.85 -0.28 9.84
N ARG A 310 13.23 -0.45 11.12
CA ARG A 310 13.11 -1.75 11.81
C ARG A 310 11.66 -2.10 12.13
N GLU A 311 10.88 -1.10 12.52
CA GLU A 311 9.44 -1.23 12.76
C GLU A 311 8.69 -0.65 11.56
N ASP A 312 8.30 -1.51 10.63
CA ASP A 312 7.60 -1.17 9.40
C ASP A 312 6.05 -1.20 9.55
N VAL A 313 5.59 -1.39 10.79
CA VAL A 313 4.17 -1.36 11.16
C VAL A 313 3.96 -0.43 12.36
N CYS A 314 3.15 0.61 12.15
CA CYS A 314 2.66 1.51 13.17
C CYS A 314 1.19 1.19 13.48
N THR A 315 0.87 0.87 14.73
CA THR A 315 -0.49 0.50 15.13
C THR A 315 -1.03 1.38 16.25
N SER A 316 -2.37 1.49 16.32
CA SER A 316 -3.05 2.03 17.50
C SER A 316 -4.19 1.10 17.96
N PRO A 317 -4.62 1.19 19.24
CA PRO A 317 -5.81 0.49 19.71
C PRO A 317 -7.13 0.97 19.08
N GLY A 318 -7.09 2.09 18.34
CA GLY A 318 -8.24 2.73 17.71
C GLY A 318 -9.41 3.04 18.65
N PRO A 319 -10.60 3.35 18.11
CA PRO A 319 -11.77 3.72 18.90
C PRO A 319 -12.33 2.52 19.68
N PRO A 320 -12.87 2.75 20.89
CA PRO A 320 -12.97 4.04 21.58
C PRO A 320 -11.71 4.42 22.39
N SER A 321 -10.66 3.61 22.35
CA SER A 321 -9.51 3.67 23.26
C SER A 321 -8.47 4.73 22.87
N TYR A 322 -8.32 5.04 21.59
CA TYR A 322 -7.32 5.95 21.06
C TYR A 322 -7.89 6.89 20.00
N TYR A 323 -7.46 8.14 20.09
CA TYR A 323 -7.66 9.24 19.14
C TYR A 323 -6.40 10.13 19.18
N PHE A 324 -6.15 10.96 18.17
CA PHE A 324 -5.01 11.88 18.15
C PHE A 324 -4.97 12.79 19.38
N ARG A 325 -6.13 13.23 19.89
CA ARG A 325 -6.23 14.02 21.14
C ARG A 325 -5.71 13.31 22.39
N ASN A 326 -5.52 11.99 22.34
CA ASN A 326 -4.94 11.20 23.42
C ASN A 326 -3.40 11.24 23.38
N ASN A 327 -2.80 11.65 22.26
CA ASN A 327 -1.37 11.85 22.12
C ASN A 327 -1.02 13.32 22.44
N GLN A 328 -0.33 13.55 23.55
CA GLN A 328 0.07 14.89 24.00
C GLN A 328 1.03 15.61 23.05
N TYR A 329 1.72 14.88 22.17
CA TYR A 329 2.65 15.44 21.19
C TYR A 329 1.95 15.85 19.89
N LEU A 330 0.64 15.62 19.75
CA LEU A 330 -0.13 16.00 18.58
C LEU A 330 -1.07 17.17 18.91
N ASN A 331 -0.87 18.30 18.23
CA ASN A 331 -1.76 19.43 18.28
C ASN A 331 -2.92 19.24 17.28
N VAL A 332 -4.05 18.75 17.80
CA VAL A 332 -5.25 18.46 16.98
C VAL A 332 -5.88 19.71 16.34
N ASP A 333 -5.57 20.91 16.83
CA ASP A 333 -6.07 22.16 16.23
C ASP A 333 -5.32 22.51 14.93
N LYS A 334 -4.18 21.88 14.68
CA LYS A 334 -3.37 22.04 13.46
C LYS A 334 -3.71 21.04 12.36
N ILE A 335 -4.58 20.07 12.64
CA ILE A 335 -4.99 19.08 11.64
C ILE A 335 -5.76 19.80 10.51
N PRO A 336 -5.38 19.60 9.25
CA PRO A 336 -6.06 20.23 8.13
C PRO A 336 -7.53 19.82 8.09
N ALA A 337 -8.43 20.78 7.87
CA ALA A 337 -9.87 20.52 7.76
C ALA A 337 -10.23 19.49 6.67
N SER A 338 -9.36 19.32 5.69
CA SER A 338 -9.48 18.35 4.60
C SER A 338 -9.22 16.91 5.04
N ALA A 339 -8.56 16.66 6.18
CA ALA A 339 -8.08 15.34 6.56
C ALA A 339 -9.14 14.24 6.64
N PHE A 340 -10.39 14.62 6.87
CA PHE A 340 -11.53 13.71 7.01
C PHE A 340 -12.51 13.77 5.84
N ARG A 341 -12.11 14.38 4.71
CA ARG A 341 -12.95 14.59 3.53
C ARG A 341 -12.33 13.93 2.31
N ILE A 342 -13.17 13.36 1.46
CA ILE A 342 -12.74 12.82 0.16
C ILE A 342 -12.18 13.98 -0.68
N PRO A 343 -10.97 13.83 -1.27
CA PRO A 343 -10.42 14.87 -2.14
C PRO A 343 -11.28 15.03 -3.40
N PRO A 344 -11.37 16.24 -3.97
CA PRO A 344 -12.07 16.42 -5.24
C PRO A 344 -11.40 15.59 -6.35
N PRO A 345 -12.15 15.11 -7.34
CA PRO A 345 -11.57 14.37 -8.45
C PRO A 345 -10.53 15.24 -9.19
N PRO A 346 -9.42 14.67 -9.68
CA PRO A 346 -8.28 15.42 -10.25
C PRO A 346 -8.65 16.34 -11.42
N ASN A 347 -9.81 16.15 -12.05
CA ASN A 347 -10.30 16.93 -13.20
C ASN A 347 -11.57 17.76 -12.90
N GLY A 348 -11.91 18.03 -11.63
CA GLY A 348 -13.17 18.70 -11.28
C GLY A 348 -14.42 17.88 -11.64
N PRO A 349 -15.63 18.29 -11.26
CA PRO A 349 -16.81 17.46 -11.45
C PRO A 349 -17.21 17.43 -12.93
N ALA A 350 -17.22 16.25 -13.54
CA ALA A 350 -18.10 16.02 -14.68
C ALA A 350 -19.55 16.06 -14.16
N PRO A 351 -20.48 16.79 -14.82
CA PRO A 351 -21.85 16.84 -14.36
C PRO A 351 -22.52 15.48 -14.60
N GLY A 352 -22.92 14.80 -13.52
CA GLY A 352 -23.97 13.78 -13.57
C GLY A 352 -23.55 12.31 -13.52
N GLU A 353 -22.41 11.95 -12.94
CA GLU A 353 -22.25 10.54 -12.51
C GLU A 353 -22.97 10.32 -11.17
N PRO A 354 -23.94 9.39 -11.11
CA PRO A 354 -24.65 9.10 -9.88
C PRO A 354 -23.71 8.40 -8.90
N ILE A 355 -23.52 9.01 -7.73
CA ILE A 355 -23.07 8.29 -6.53
C ILE A 355 -24.13 7.23 -6.26
N GLN A 356 -23.84 5.98 -6.59
CA GLN A 356 -24.75 4.88 -6.32
C GLN A 356 -24.79 4.65 -4.81
N GLY A 357 -25.86 5.13 -4.17
CA GLY A 357 -26.15 4.85 -2.76
C GLY A 357 -25.96 6.02 -1.79
N GLY A 358 -26.73 7.10 -1.97
CA GLY A 358 -26.84 8.15 -0.96
C GLY A 358 -28.22 8.78 -0.98
N HIS A 359 -29.17 8.28 -0.19
CA HIS A 359 -30.37 9.03 0.13
C HIS A 359 -29.94 10.31 0.84
N HIS A 360 -30.23 11.47 0.25
CA HIS A 360 -30.17 12.75 0.91
C HIS A 360 -31.01 12.70 2.20
N MET A 361 -30.37 12.66 3.37
CA MET A 361 -31.00 13.08 4.62
C MET A 361 -30.53 14.50 4.96
N MET A 362 -31.36 15.49 4.61
CA MET A 362 -31.41 16.72 5.39
C MET A 362 -31.97 16.36 6.77
N MET A 363 -31.16 16.50 7.82
CA MET A 363 -31.65 16.51 9.19
C MET A 363 -31.21 17.81 9.86
N GLN A 364 -32.16 18.75 9.95
CA GLN A 364 -32.09 19.86 10.88
C GLN A 364 -32.33 19.32 12.29
N HIS A 365 -31.38 19.45 13.21
CA HIS A 365 -31.72 19.51 14.63
C HIS A 365 -30.78 20.44 15.42
N LYS A 366 -31.39 21.48 16.00
CA LYS A 366 -30.83 22.38 17.00
C LYS A 366 -30.75 21.67 18.36
N THR A 367 -29.57 21.50 18.93
CA THR A 367 -29.35 21.37 20.39
C THR A 367 -27.99 21.96 20.80
N LYS A 368 -27.91 22.50 22.03
CA LYS A 368 -26.86 23.37 22.60
C LYS A 368 -25.52 22.64 22.90
N PRO A 369 -24.38 23.36 22.98
CA PRO A 369 -23.04 22.77 22.87
C PRO A 369 -22.40 22.44 24.22
N ARG A 370 -21.80 21.24 24.30
CA ARG A 370 -20.53 20.92 24.98
C ARG A 370 -20.17 19.44 24.73
N ARG A 371 -18.92 19.17 24.34
CA ARG A 371 -18.24 17.85 24.18
C ARG A 371 -18.29 17.08 22.84
N ARG A 372 -18.52 17.71 21.67
CA ARG A 372 -18.50 17.01 20.37
C ARG A 372 -17.97 17.83 19.16
N GLU A 373 -17.08 18.80 19.39
CA GLU A 373 -16.75 19.79 18.35
C GLU A 373 -15.75 19.33 17.28
N TYR A 374 -14.76 18.49 17.61
CA TYR A 374 -13.74 18.11 16.63
C TYR A 374 -14.30 17.35 15.42
N ARG A 375 -15.13 16.31 15.66
CA ARG A 375 -15.73 15.51 14.57
C ARG A 375 -16.77 16.28 13.76
N ASN A 376 -17.62 17.07 14.43
CA ASN A 376 -18.68 17.80 13.74
C ASN A 376 -18.17 19.00 12.94
N LYS A 377 -16.95 19.52 13.23
CA LYS A 377 -16.39 20.68 12.52
C LYS A 377 -15.80 20.32 11.16
N TYR A 378 -15.34 19.08 10.97
CA TYR A 378 -14.55 18.70 9.80
C TYR A 378 -15.10 17.50 9.01
N VAL A 379 -15.89 16.62 9.63
CA VAL A 379 -16.43 15.43 8.95
C VAL A 379 -17.81 15.72 8.36
N PHE A 380 -17.90 16.64 7.41
CA PHE A 380 -18.99 16.80 6.43
C PHE A 380 -18.49 17.67 5.28
#